data_AF-A0A8T6EH08-F1
#
_entry.id   AF-A0A8T6EH08-F1
#
_cell.length_a   1.000
_cell.length_b   1.000
_cell.length_c   1.000
_cell.angle_alpha   90.00
_cell.angle_beta   90.00
_cell.angle_gamma   90.00
#
_symmetry.space_group_name_H-M   'P 1'
#
loop_
_entity.id
_entity.type
_entity.pdbx_description
1 polymer ?
#
loop_
_entity_poly.entity_id
_entity_poly.type
_entity_poly.pdbx_seq_one_letter_code
_entity_poly.pdbx_strand_id
1 'polypeptide(L)'
;MTNRLRLPEKYRRLLESLFQEYLPGVEVWAYGSRLTNRCHDGSDLDLVLRGPELQEIPIEKLLELRHALQESTIPFLVEAHDWNHLPDRFHKEIERDFVRLVRVD
;
A
#
# COMPACT_ATOMS: atom_id res chain seq x y z
N MET A 1 2.55 -7.05 -19.77
CA MET A 1 3.34 -7.13 -18.53
C MET A 1 2.52 -7.95 -17.53
N THR A 2 3.03 -9.10 -17.09
CA THR A 2 2.37 -9.90 -16.06
C THR A 2 2.18 -9.06 -14.81
N ASN A 3 0.92 -8.79 -14.44
CA ASN A 3 0.58 -8.08 -13.21
C ASN A 3 0.99 -8.97 -12.03
N ARG A 4 2.23 -8.79 -11.54
CA ARG A 4 2.82 -9.62 -10.45
C ARG A 4 2.01 -9.52 -9.16
N LEU A 5 1.32 -8.40 -8.98
CA LEU A 5 0.46 -8.17 -7.84
C LEU A 5 -0.89 -8.87 -8.04
N ARG A 6 -1.18 -9.87 -7.21
CA ARG A 6 -2.49 -10.52 -7.13
C ARG A 6 -3.49 -9.60 -6.43
N LEU A 7 -4.03 -8.66 -7.19
CA LEU A 7 -5.03 -7.70 -6.75
C LEU A 7 -6.06 -7.51 -7.87
N PRO A 8 -7.34 -7.85 -7.66
CA PRO A 8 -8.38 -7.59 -8.64
C PRO A 8 -8.45 -6.11 -9.02
N GLU A 9 -8.60 -5.84 -10.32
CA GLU A 9 -8.53 -4.48 -10.88
C GLU A 9 -9.54 -3.51 -10.26
N LYS A 10 -10.71 -3.99 -9.84
CA LYS A 10 -11.71 -3.17 -9.15
C LYS A 10 -11.20 -2.66 -7.79
N TYR A 11 -10.44 -3.47 -7.06
CA TYR A 11 -9.90 -3.10 -5.75
C TYR A 11 -8.63 -2.27 -5.91
N ARG A 12 -7.83 -2.52 -6.96
CA ARG A 12 -6.73 -1.63 -7.36
C ARG A 12 -7.23 -0.20 -7.57
N ARG A 13 -8.26 -0.02 -8.40
CA ARG A 13 -8.83 1.31 -8.68
C ARG A 13 -9.41 1.99 -7.43
N LEU A 14 -10.09 1.22 -6.57
CA LEU A 14 -10.62 1.74 -5.31
C LEU A 14 -9.49 2.19 -4.36
N LEU A 15 -8.42 1.41 -4.25
CA LEU A 15 -7.26 1.79 -3.45
C LEU A 15 -6.59 3.05 -4.02
N GLU A 16 -6.34 3.09 -5.33
CA GLU A 16 -5.76 4.26 -6.01
C GLU A 16 -6.60 5.53 -5.75
N SER A 17 -7.95 5.45 -5.79
CA SER A 17 -8.81 6.59 -5.46
C SER A 17 -8.72 7.00 -4.00
N LEU A 18 -8.70 6.04 -3.06
CA LEU A 18 -8.57 6.34 -1.63
C LEU A 18 -7.22 6.99 -1.31
N PHE A 19 -6.13 6.47 -1.87
CA PHE A 19 -4.81 7.08 -1.67
C PHE A 19 -4.74 8.49 -2.27
N GLN A 20 -5.31 8.73 -3.45
CA GLN A 20 -5.34 10.06 -4.04
C GLN A 20 -6.16 11.06 -3.22
N GLU A 21 -7.25 10.62 -2.60
CA GLU A 21 -8.13 11.45 -1.77
C GLU A 21 -7.51 11.79 -0.41
N TYR A 22 -7.00 10.78 0.30
CA TYR A 22 -6.55 10.93 1.68
C TYR A 22 -5.06 11.27 1.81
N LEU A 23 -4.23 10.79 0.89
CA LEU A 23 -2.77 10.94 0.90
C LEU A 23 -2.23 11.40 -0.47
N PRO A 24 -2.68 12.56 -1.00
CA PRO A 24 -2.17 13.07 -2.27
C PRO A 24 -0.65 13.28 -2.19
N GLY A 25 0.06 12.84 -3.23
CA GLY A 25 1.53 12.98 -3.30
C GLY A 25 2.32 11.93 -2.51
N VAL A 26 1.65 10.90 -1.97
CA VAL A 26 2.33 9.75 -1.34
C VAL A 26 2.52 8.62 -2.37
N GLU A 27 3.76 8.17 -2.53
CA GLU A 27 4.06 6.97 -3.34
C GLU A 27 3.69 5.72 -2.54
N VAL A 28 3.01 4.76 -3.18
CA VAL A 28 2.54 3.54 -2.50
C VAL A 28 3.12 2.31 -3.17
N TRP A 29 3.82 1.50 -2.38
CA TRP A 29 4.39 0.24 -2.83
C TRP A 29 3.65 -0.93 -2.19
N ALA A 30 3.22 -1.89 -3.00
CA ALA A 30 2.77 -3.19 -2.54
C ALA A 30 3.95 -4.16 -2.45
N TYR A 31 3.99 -4.94 -1.37
CA TYR A 31 5.00 -5.96 -1.13
C TYR A 31 4.35 -7.23 -0.56
N GLY A 32 5.17 -8.21 -0.17
CA GLY A 32 4.69 -9.35 0.59
C GLY A 32 3.94 -10.40 -0.22
N SER A 33 2.98 -11.08 0.43
CA SER A 33 2.48 -12.38 -0.03
C SER A 33 1.78 -12.32 -1.40
N ARG A 34 1.10 -11.20 -1.70
CA ARG A 34 0.34 -10.95 -2.95
C ARG A 34 1.22 -10.80 -4.18
N LEU A 35 2.55 -10.66 -4.03
CA LEU A 35 3.51 -10.69 -5.15
C LEU A 35 4.00 -12.10 -5.46
N THR A 36 3.69 -13.07 -4.59
CA THR A 36 4.20 -14.44 -4.67
C THR A 36 3.11 -15.44 -5.07
N ASN A 37 3.51 -16.69 -5.30
CA ASN A 37 2.57 -17.77 -5.58
C ASN A 37 1.85 -18.32 -4.34
N ARG A 38 2.09 -17.76 -3.14
CA ARG A 38 1.54 -18.25 -1.87
C ARG A 38 0.28 -17.51 -1.39
N CYS A 39 -0.12 -16.44 -2.08
CA CYS A 39 -1.32 -15.68 -1.73
C CYS A 39 -2.60 -16.37 -2.24
N HIS A 40 -3.65 -16.27 -1.43
CA HIS A 40 -5.04 -16.61 -1.73
C HIS A 40 -5.94 -15.37 -1.58
N ASP A 41 -7.22 -15.49 -1.94
CA ASP A 41 -8.12 -14.32 -2.04
C ASP A 41 -8.24 -13.52 -0.73
N GLY A 42 -8.26 -14.22 0.41
CA GLY A 42 -8.28 -13.62 1.75
C GLY A 42 -6.92 -13.27 2.37
N SER A 43 -5.79 -13.38 1.66
CA SER A 43 -4.50 -12.91 2.20
C SER A 43 -4.50 -11.40 2.37
N ASP A 44 -3.70 -10.86 3.27
CA ASP A 44 -3.63 -9.41 3.45
C ASP A 44 -2.93 -8.73 2.26
N LEU A 45 -3.14 -7.42 2.11
CA LEU A 45 -2.39 -6.58 1.17
C LEU A 45 -1.43 -5.68 1.95
N ASP A 46 -0.15 -6.02 1.88
CA ASP A 46 0.93 -5.27 2.54
C ASP A 46 1.36 -4.09 1.67
N LEU A 47 1.25 -2.89 2.22
CA LEU A 47 1.58 -1.63 1.58
C LEU A 47 2.57 -0.83 2.43
N VAL A 48 3.48 -0.14 1.77
CA VAL A 48 4.27 0.90 2.40
C VAL A 48 4.00 2.24 1.73
N LEU A 49 3.85 3.26 2.56
CA LEU A 49 3.53 4.64 2.21
C LEU A 49 4.81 5.45 2.29
N ARG A 50 5.22 6.03 1.17
CA ARG A 50 6.44 6.83 1.05
C ARG A 50 6.02 8.28 0.90
N GLY A 51 6.09 9.03 2.00
CA GLY A 51 5.77 10.45 2.01
C GLY A 51 6.66 11.25 1.03
N PRO A 52 6.23 12.45 0.62
CA PRO A 52 7.03 13.34 -0.21
C PRO A 52 8.42 13.52 0.37
N GLU A 53 9.46 13.43 -0.46
CA GLU A 53 10.87 13.52 -0.03
C GLU A 53 11.26 12.52 1.08
N LEU A 54 10.49 11.44 1.25
CA LEU A 54 10.61 10.48 2.35
C LEU A 54 10.40 11.08 3.74
N GLN A 55 9.59 12.13 3.85
CA GLN A 55 9.15 12.65 5.16
C GLN A 55 8.06 11.76 5.78
N GLU A 56 7.97 11.77 7.11
CA GLU A 56 6.90 11.12 7.87
C GLU A 56 5.53 11.68 7.47
N ILE A 57 4.54 10.81 7.39
CA ILE A 57 3.15 11.16 7.11
C ILE A 57 2.48 11.53 8.43
N PRO A 58 1.77 12.68 8.51
CA PRO A 58 1.03 13.06 9.71
C PRO A 58 0.10 11.95 10.20
N ILE A 59 0.13 11.67 11.50
CA ILE A 59 -0.63 10.57 12.10
C ILE A 59 -2.14 10.72 11.85
N GLU A 60 -2.66 11.94 11.83
CA GLU A 60 -4.05 12.24 11.55
C GLU A 60 -4.44 11.74 10.15
N LYS A 61 -3.57 11.92 9.15
CA LYS A 61 -3.79 11.47 7.78
C LYS A 61 -3.74 9.95 7.65
N LEU A 62 -2.84 9.30 8.38
CA LEU A 62 -2.81 7.84 8.46
C LEU A 62 -4.09 7.27 9.11
N LEU A 63 -4.62 7.94 10.14
CA LEU A 63 -5.87 7.55 10.78
C LEU A 63 -7.09 7.74 9.87
N GLU A 64 -7.18 8.87 9.17
CA GLU A 64 -8.22 9.13 8.17
C GLU A 64 -8.24 8.05 7.07
N LEU A 65 -7.08 7.75 6.47
CA LEU A 65 -6.94 6.69 5.48
C LEU A 65 -7.36 5.33 6.06
N ARG A 66 -6.89 4.99 7.27
CA ARG A 66 -7.23 3.71 7.90
C ARG A 66 -8.73 3.55 8.08
N HIS A 67 -9.42 4.60 8.53
CA HIS A 67 -10.88 4.60 8.66
C HIS A 67 -11.55 4.39 7.29
N ALA A 68 -11.08 5.08 6.25
CA ALA A 68 -11.62 4.93 4.89
C ALA A 68 -11.41 3.52 4.31
N LEU A 69 -10.26 2.90 4.57
CA LEU A 69 -9.98 1.50 4.20
C LEU A 69 -10.91 0.53 4.94
N GLN A 70 -11.15 0.76 6.23
CA GLN A 70 -12.05 -0.07 7.07
C GLN A 70 -13.50 0.00 6.61
N GLU A 71 -13.99 1.17 6.22
CA GLU A 71 -15.36 1.38 5.72
C GLU A 71 -15.54 0.98 4.24
N SER A 72 -14.45 0.58 3.57
CA SER A 72 -14.48 0.22 2.15
C SER A 72 -15.10 -1.17 1.89
N THR A 73 -15.36 -1.47 0.62
CA THR A 73 -15.88 -2.79 0.18
C THR A 73 -14.78 -3.80 -0.15
N ILE A 74 -13.54 -3.54 0.27
CA ILE A 74 -12.39 -4.43 0.05
C ILE A 74 -12.52 -5.65 0.97
N PRO A 75 -12.56 -6.89 0.45
CA PRO A 75 -12.90 -8.09 1.24
C PRO A 75 -11.68 -8.73 1.93
N PHE A 76 -10.61 -7.98 2.14
CA PHE A 76 -9.37 -8.43 2.77
C PHE A 76 -8.70 -7.26 3.50
N LEU A 77 -7.83 -7.57 4.47
CA LEU A 77 -7.10 -6.56 5.21
C LEU A 77 -6.11 -5.83 4.31
N VAL A 78 -6.00 -4.52 4.50
CA VAL A 78 -4.99 -3.67 3.87
C VAL A 78 -4.10 -3.13 4.98
N GLU A 79 -2.86 -3.61 5.05
CA GLU A 79 -1.87 -3.16 6.03
C GLU A 79 -0.99 -2.09 5.40
N ALA A 80 -1.18 -0.83 5.78
CA ALA A 80 -0.42 0.30 5.25
C ALA A 80 0.49 0.90 6.33
N HIS A 81 1.80 0.85 6.08
CA HIS A 81 2.81 1.38 7.01
C HIS A 81 3.48 2.62 6.44
N ASP A 82 3.74 3.62 7.29
CA ASP A 82 4.67 4.70 6.93
C ASP A 82 6.08 4.12 6.79
N TRP A 83 6.73 4.40 5.66
CA TRP A 83 8.11 4.02 5.38
C TRP A 83 9.04 4.40 6.53
N ASN A 84 8.91 5.59 7.10
CA ASN A 84 9.82 6.10 8.13
C ASN A 84 9.69 5.39 9.48
N HIS A 85 8.56 4.73 9.73
CA HIS A 85 8.33 3.97 10.95
C HIS A 85 8.73 2.48 10.84
N LEU A 86 9.13 2.03 9.66
CA LEU A 86 9.62 0.67 9.46
C LEU A 86 11.11 0.56 9.83
N PRO A 87 11.53 -0.48 10.57
CA PRO A 87 12.96 -0.75 10.79
C PRO A 87 13.72 -0.97 9.48
N ASP A 88 14.99 -0.53 9.39
CA ASP A 88 15.85 -0.60 8.19
C ASP A 88 15.90 -1.98 7.48
N ARG A 89 15.76 -3.07 8.24
CA ARG A 89 15.73 -4.42 7.65
C ARG A 89 14.54 -4.59 6.69
N PHE A 90 13.39 -4.00 7.01
CA PHE A 90 12.20 -4.05 6.18
C PHE A 90 12.39 -3.22 4.92
N HIS A 91 13.05 -2.06 5.00
CA HIS A 91 13.36 -1.25 3.82
C HIS A 91 14.14 -2.07 2.78
N LYS A 92 15.20 -2.73 3.22
CA LYS A 92 16.04 -3.59 2.36
C LYS A 92 15.27 -4.76 1.77
N GLU A 93 14.34 -5.35 2.51
CA GLU A 93 13.51 -6.46 2.03
C GLU A 93 12.45 -5.98 1.03
N ILE A 94 11.80 -4.85 1.29
CA ILE A 94 10.76 -4.30 0.41
C ILE A 94 11.37 -3.79 -0.90
N GLU A 95 12.50 -3.08 -0.85
CA GLU A 95 13.19 -2.59 -2.06
C GLU A 95 13.62 -3.72 -3.01
N ARG A 96 13.83 -4.93 -2.49
CA ARG A 96 14.17 -6.10 -3.30
C ARG A 96 12.99 -6.62 -4.12
N ASP A 97 11.77 -6.51 -3.63
CA ASP A 97 10.58 -6.99 -4.36
C ASP A 97 9.31 -6.23 -3.98
N PHE A 98 8.97 -5.24 -4.82
CA PHE A 98 7.75 -4.47 -4.70
C PHE A 98 7.06 -4.23 -6.05
N VAL A 99 5.83 -3.76 -5.99
CA VAL A 99 5.07 -3.23 -7.12
C VAL A 99 4.54 -1.86 -6.75
N ARG A 100 4.81 -0.84 -7.58
CA ARG A 100 4.21 0.49 -7.40
C ARG A 100 2.70 0.41 -7.67
N LEU A 101 1.90 0.73 -6.65
CA LEU A 101 0.46 0.87 -6.75
C LEU A 101 0.09 2.30 -7.15
N VAL A 102 0.61 3.28 -6.42
CA VAL A 102 0.47 4.71 -6.71
C VAL A 102 1.84 5.29 -7.02
N ARG A 103 1.91 6.12 -8.07
CA ARG A 103 3.10 6.88 -8.45
C ARG A 103 2.83 8.36 -8.22
N VAL A 104 3.87 9.08 -7.88
CA VAL A 104 3.87 10.54 -7.81
C VAL A 104 4.82 11.01 -8.91
N ASP A 105 4.33 11.89 -9.77
CA ASP A 105 5.10 12.48 -10.87
C ASP A 105 5.95 13.66 -10.39
#